data_AF-A0A1B0GH62-F1
#
_entry.id   AF-A0A1B0GH62-F1
#
_cell.length_a   1.000
_cell.length_b   1.000
_cell.length_c   1.000
_cell.angle_alpha   90.00
_cell.angle_beta   90.00
_cell.angle_gamma   90.00
#
_symmetry.space_group_name_H-M   'P 1'
#
loop_
_entity.id
_entity.type
_entity.pdbx_description
1 polymer ?
#
loop_
_entity_poly.entity_id
_entity_poly.type
_entity_poly.pdbx_seq_one_letter_code
_entity_poly.pdbx_strand_id
1 'polypeptide(L)'
;MSEMLSCNLLPDLWQQILQQHWTYLETEESLQKIEERQKLEECLKDFLCLVPHSRKFLLPVTAYVLQKSILQADDSSAYKASIGFESISQYANNLFTKPWRKEYRVIKMYSGFYYHEIQSNLVESEKIFEAMGYKILPNRTLVLDGPICPDQVTNVSRDALAAFVECQILKQIFSGLTAMQVSSNWVDIFNFRSVHTGV
;
A
#
# COMPACT_ATOMS: atom_id res chain seq x y z
N MET A 1 -29.93 5.15 8.34
CA MET A 1 -29.65 6.60 8.16
C MET A 1 -28.15 6.88 7.95
N SER A 2 -27.24 6.22 8.67
CA SER A 2 -25.77 6.39 8.49
C SER A 2 -25.23 5.84 7.16
N GLU A 3 -25.73 4.70 6.67
CA GLU A 3 -25.29 4.10 5.39
C GLU A 3 -25.61 4.96 4.15
N MET A 4 -26.80 5.58 4.07
CA MET A 4 -27.16 6.44 2.94
C MET A 4 -26.33 7.74 2.86
N LEU A 5 -25.87 8.26 3.99
CA LEU A 5 -24.98 9.43 4.04
C LEU A 5 -23.56 9.07 3.57
N SER A 6 -23.08 7.87 3.90
CA SER A 6 -21.78 7.38 3.46
C SER A 6 -21.70 7.16 1.94
N CYS A 7 -22.78 6.69 1.30
CA CYS A 7 -22.79 6.44 -0.15
C CYS A 7 -22.63 7.70 -1.02
N ASN A 8 -23.10 8.86 -0.54
CA ASN A 8 -23.01 10.11 -1.31
C ASN A 8 -21.63 10.79 -1.17
N LEU A 9 -20.90 10.54 -0.08
CA LEU A 9 -19.58 11.14 0.18
C LEU A 9 -18.43 10.36 -0.46
N LEU A 10 -18.61 9.06 -0.68
CA LEU A 10 -17.57 8.16 -1.22
C LEU A 10 -17.05 8.58 -2.61
N PRO A 11 -17.89 8.98 -3.59
CA PRO A 11 -17.39 9.47 -4.88
C PRO A 11 -16.53 10.73 -4.75
N ASP A 12 -16.97 11.68 -3.91
CA ASP A 12 -16.26 12.94 -3.68
C ASP A 12 -14.92 12.70 -2.97
N LEU A 13 -14.91 11.84 -1.95
CA LEU A 13 -13.68 11.43 -1.26
C LEU A 13 -12.72 10.70 -2.19
N TRP A 14 -13.23 9.83 -3.07
CA TRP A 14 -12.39 9.16 -4.06
C TRP A 14 -11.80 10.15 -5.06
N GLN A 15 -12.59 11.11 -5.56
CA GLN A 15 -12.06 12.19 -6.40
C GLN A 15 -10.99 13.02 -5.69
N GLN A 16 -11.20 13.33 -4.41
CA GLN A 16 -10.22 14.01 -3.58
C GLN A 16 -8.92 13.20 -3.46
N ILE A 17 -9.00 11.88 -3.23
CA ILE A 17 -7.83 10.99 -3.21
C ILE A 17 -7.09 11.02 -4.55
N LEU A 18 -7.81 10.97 -5.68
CA LEU A 18 -7.20 11.02 -7.01
C LEU A 18 -6.47 12.36 -7.24
N GLN A 19 -7.12 13.47 -6.91
CA GLN A 19 -6.54 14.80 -7.06
C GLN A 19 -5.32 14.98 -6.15
N GLN A 20 -5.43 14.56 -4.89
CA GLN A 20 -4.36 14.68 -3.90
C GLN A 20 -3.16 13.78 -4.26
N HIS A 21 -3.41 12.57 -4.77
CA HIS A 21 -2.35 11.68 -5.26
C HIS A 21 -1.65 12.27 -6.46
N TRP A 22 -2.38 12.88 -7.41
CA TRP A 22 -1.79 13.58 -8.54
C TRP A 22 -0.88 14.73 -8.09
N THR A 23 -1.36 15.60 -7.19
CA THR A 23 -0.56 16.68 -6.60
C THR A 23 0.71 16.14 -5.92
N TYR A 24 0.60 15.05 -5.16
CA TYR A 24 1.75 14.40 -4.52
C TYR A 24 2.79 13.87 -5.52
N LEU A 25 2.35 13.31 -6.66
CA LEU A 25 3.24 12.80 -7.70
C LEU A 25 4.00 13.94 -8.40
N GLU A 26 3.32 15.05 -8.72
CA GLU A 26 3.91 16.20 -9.41
C GLU A 26 4.80 17.07 -8.51
N THR A 27 4.55 17.07 -7.19
CA THR A 27 5.34 17.88 -6.25
C THR A 27 6.77 17.35 -6.16
N GLU A 28 7.75 18.23 -6.32
CA GLU A 28 9.18 17.89 -6.19
C GLU A 28 9.56 17.54 -4.74
N GLU A 29 10.69 16.85 -4.54
CA GLU A 29 11.19 16.48 -3.22
C GLU A 29 11.43 17.73 -2.35
N SER A 30 10.50 17.97 -1.42
CA SER A 30 10.40 19.21 -0.63
C SER A 30 9.58 18.97 0.65
N LEU A 31 9.59 19.94 1.57
CA LEU A 31 8.69 19.91 2.73
C LEU A 31 7.22 19.86 2.31
N GLN A 32 6.87 20.55 1.23
CA GLN A 32 5.52 20.51 0.66
C GLN A 32 5.13 19.08 0.26
N LYS A 33 6.03 18.29 -0.33
CA LYS A 33 5.72 16.88 -0.69
C LYS A 33 5.38 16.02 0.52
N ILE A 34 5.97 16.32 1.67
CA ILE A 34 5.67 15.63 2.93
C ILE A 34 4.26 16.00 3.41
N GLU A 35 3.88 17.28 3.35
CA GLU A 35 2.53 17.75 3.68
C GLU A 35 1.47 17.16 2.73
N GLU A 36 1.74 17.14 1.42
CA GLU A 36 0.83 16.56 0.43
C GLU A 36 0.66 15.04 0.65
N ARG A 37 1.72 14.35 1.09
CA ARG A 37 1.66 12.95 1.49
C ARG A 37 0.79 12.74 2.73
N GLN A 38 0.94 13.58 3.76
CA GLN A 38 0.14 13.49 4.98
C GLN A 38 -1.35 13.66 4.69
N LYS A 39 -1.72 14.68 3.91
CA LYS A 39 -3.11 14.90 3.45
C LYS A 39 -3.66 13.69 2.69
N LEU A 40 -2.84 13.07 1.85
CA LEU A 40 -3.23 11.88 1.11
C LEU A 40 -3.48 10.68 2.04
N GLU A 41 -2.60 10.47 3.02
CA GLU A 41 -2.74 9.41 4.02
C GLU A 41 -4.00 9.61 4.87
N GLU A 42 -4.36 10.85 5.22
CA GLU A 42 -5.61 11.18 5.91
C GLU A 42 -6.84 10.84 5.05
N CYS A 43 -6.87 11.25 3.78
CA CYS A 43 -7.97 10.92 2.87
C CYS A 43 -8.11 9.41 2.68
N LEU A 44 -7.00 8.68 2.54
CA LEU A 44 -6.98 7.23 2.43
C LEU A 44 -7.48 6.57 3.71
N LYS A 45 -7.12 7.11 4.89
CA LYS A 45 -7.60 6.60 6.18
C LYS A 45 -9.12 6.69 6.25
N ASP A 46 -9.69 7.85 5.93
CA ASP A 46 -11.14 8.06 5.93
C ASP A 46 -11.83 7.09 4.96
N PHE A 47 -11.29 6.95 3.76
CA PHE A 47 -11.82 6.02 2.75
C PHE A 47 -11.81 4.56 3.24
N LEU A 48 -10.68 4.09 3.76
CA LEU A 48 -10.51 2.72 4.26
C LEU A 48 -11.42 2.38 5.45
N CYS A 49 -11.86 3.40 6.20
CA CYS A 49 -12.81 3.24 7.30
C CYS A 49 -14.27 3.19 6.83
N LEU A 50 -14.57 3.70 5.63
CA LEU A 50 -15.93 3.75 5.08
C LEU A 50 -16.25 2.57 4.16
N VAL A 51 -15.26 2.03 3.44
CA VAL A 51 -15.50 0.99 2.43
C VAL A 51 -15.40 -0.44 3.00
N PRO A 52 -16.21 -1.39 2.49
CA PRO A 52 -16.07 -2.79 2.84
C PRO A 52 -14.70 -3.33 2.40
N HIS A 53 -14.20 -4.38 3.07
CA HIS A 53 -12.87 -4.94 2.83
C HIS A 53 -12.61 -5.28 1.35
N SER A 54 -13.62 -5.77 0.64
CA SER A 54 -13.54 -6.11 -0.79
C SER A 54 -13.32 -4.92 -1.73
N ARG A 55 -13.43 -3.68 -1.23
CA ARG A 55 -13.28 -2.43 -2.01
C ARG A 55 -12.15 -1.53 -1.52
N LYS A 56 -11.34 -1.99 -0.55
CA LYS A 56 -10.21 -1.21 0.00
C LYS A 56 -9.10 -0.95 -1.01
N PHE A 57 -8.95 -1.83 -2.00
CA PHE A 57 -7.88 -1.80 -2.99
C PHE A 57 -8.46 -1.90 -4.39
N LEU A 58 -7.87 -1.16 -5.34
CA LEU A 58 -8.21 -1.29 -6.75
C LEU A 58 -7.64 -2.58 -7.33
N LEU A 59 -6.42 -2.93 -6.93
CA LEU A 59 -5.65 -4.06 -7.40
C LEU A 59 -5.85 -5.26 -6.46
N PRO A 60 -6.43 -6.38 -6.93
CA PRO A 60 -6.62 -7.57 -6.11
C PRO A 60 -5.31 -8.13 -5.53
N VAL A 61 -4.19 -7.93 -6.24
CA VAL A 61 -2.87 -8.36 -5.80
C VAL A 61 -2.42 -7.65 -4.51
N THR A 62 -2.80 -6.38 -4.32
CA THR A 62 -2.46 -5.62 -3.11
C THR A 62 -3.15 -6.24 -1.90
N ALA A 63 -4.45 -6.52 -2.02
CA ALA A 63 -5.23 -7.19 -0.98
C ALA A 63 -4.64 -8.57 -0.66
N TYR A 64 -4.27 -9.33 -1.70
CA TYR A 64 -3.68 -10.65 -1.56
C TYR A 64 -2.34 -10.61 -0.80
N VAL A 65 -1.41 -9.74 -1.20
CA VAL A 65 -0.09 -9.62 -0.56
C VAL A 65 -0.23 -9.14 0.88
N LEU A 66 -1.12 -8.17 1.14
CA LEU A 66 -1.39 -7.69 2.50
C LEU A 66 -1.91 -8.82 3.39
N GLN A 67 -2.93 -9.54 2.93
CA GLN A 67 -3.49 -10.68 3.66
C GLN A 67 -2.43 -11.74 3.92
N LYS A 68 -1.67 -12.16 2.90
CA LYS A 68 -0.62 -13.18 3.06
C LYS A 68 0.48 -12.76 4.03
N SER A 69 0.87 -11.48 4.00
CA SER A 69 1.91 -10.95 4.87
C SER A 69 1.46 -10.90 6.33
N ILE A 70 0.20 -10.54 6.59
CA ILE A 70 -0.37 -10.53 7.95
C ILE A 70 -0.62 -11.94 8.47
N LEU A 71 -1.13 -12.85 7.63
CA LEU A 71 -1.49 -14.21 8.03
C LEU A 71 -0.28 -15.14 8.28
N GLN A 72 0.96 -14.71 8.02
CA GLN A 72 2.16 -15.46 8.43
C GLN A 72 2.36 -15.55 9.96
N ALA A 73 1.50 -14.89 10.74
CA ALA A 73 1.38 -15.05 12.20
C ALA A 73 2.67 -14.78 12.98
N ASP A 74 3.49 -13.85 12.50
CA ASP A 74 4.56 -13.26 13.30
C ASP A 74 4.06 -11.98 14.02
N ASP A 75 4.56 -11.72 15.23
CA ASP A 75 4.17 -10.56 16.05
C ASP A 75 4.59 -9.22 15.43
N SER A 76 5.40 -9.24 14.37
CA SER A 76 5.89 -8.08 13.65
C SER A 76 5.18 -7.85 12.31
N SER A 77 4.18 -8.66 11.97
CA SER A 77 3.76 -8.86 10.58
C SER A 77 3.13 -7.62 9.98
N ALA A 78 2.28 -6.93 10.74
CA ALA A 78 1.72 -5.64 10.34
C ALA A 78 2.77 -4.52 10.27
N TYR A 79 3.79 -4.54 11.15
CA TYR A 79 4.88 -3.56 11.11
C TYR A 79 5.77 -3.76 9.88
N LYS A 80 6.16 -5.01 9.60
CA LYS A 80 6.90 -5.40 8.41
C LYS A 80 6.12 -5.07 7.14
N ALA A 81 4.86 -5.48 7.06
CA ALA A 81 4.02 -5.17 5.91
C ALA A 81 3.91 -3.66 5.65
N SER A 82 3.77 -2.86 6.72
CA SER A 82 3.80 -1.40 6.62
C SER A 82 5.08 -0.90 5.94
N ILE A 83 6.26 -1.35 6.38
CA ILE A 83 7.55 -0.92 5.80
C ILE A 83 7.62 -1.32 4.31
N GLY A 84 7.24 -2.55 3.98
CA GLY A 84 7.27 -3.03 2.60
C GLY A 84 6.34 -2.26 1.67
N PHE A 85 5.11 -1.98 2.10
CA PHE A 85 4.15 -1.21 1.29
C PHE A 85 4.55 0.24 1.12
N GLU A 86 5.14 0.87 2.14
CA GLU A 86 5.74 2.20 2.01
C GLU A 86 6.86 2.19 0.96
N SER A 87 7.78 1.23 1.03
CA SER A 87 8.88 1.07 0.08
C SER A 87 8.38 0.84 -1.35
N ILE A 88 7.32 0.06 -1.55
CA ILE A 88 6.68 -0.12 -2.87
C ILE A 88 6.05 1.18 -3.36
N SER A 89 5.32 1.91 -2.51
CA SER A 89 4.67 3.17 -2.88
C SER A 89 5.70 4.21 -3.35
N GLN A 90 6.81 4.36 -2.62
CA GLN A 90 7.92 5.24 -2.99
C GLN A 90 8.61 4.76 -4.27
N TYR A 91 8.82 3.45 -4.42
CA TYR A 91 9.41 2.87 -5.62
C TYR A 91 8.56 3.18 -6.87
N ALA A 92 7.25 2.98 -6.79
CA ALA A 92 6.31 3.26 -7.87
C ALA A 92 6.29 4.76 -8.22
N ASN A 93 6.29 5.65 -7.22
CA ASN A 93 6.41 7.10 -7.44
C ASN A 93 7.72 7.47 -8.17
N ASN A 94 8.84 6.89 -7.75
CA ASN A 94 10.13 7.10 -8.40
C ASN A 94 10.17 6.55 -9.84
N LEU A 95 9.55 5.40 -10.09
CA LEU A 95 9.42 4.83 -11.43
C LEU A 95 8.58 5.74 -12.34
N PHE A 96 7.49 6.31 -11.82
CA PHE A 96 6.62 7.24 -12.57
C PHE A 96 7.33 8.56 -12.91
N THR A 97 8.03 9.15 -11.93
CA THR A 97 8.71 10.45 -12.10
C THR A 97 10.04 10.35 -12.85
N LYS A 98 10.75 9.22 -12.73
CA LYS A 98 12.10 9.02 -13.26
C LYS A 98 12.20 7.71 -14.12
N PRO A 99 11.30 7.46 -15.10
CA PRO A 99 11.21 6.18 -15.82
C PRO A 99 12.39 5.83 -16.73
N TRP A 100 13.24 6.81 -17.02
CA TRP A 100 14.46 6.65 -17.84
C TRP A 100 15.63 6.05 -17.05
N ARG A 101 15.58 6.04 -15.72
CA ARG A 101 16.69 5.52 -14.91
C ARG A 101 16.77 4.00 -15.00
N LYS A 102 17.99 3.51 -15.28
CA LYS A 102 18.25 2.08 -15.49
C LYS A 102 18.02 1.25 -14.23
N GLU A 103 18.22 1.83 -13.04
CA GLU A 103 17.97 1.13 -11.76
C GLU A 103 16.53 0.65 -11.61
N TYR A 104 15.57 1.37 -12.19
CA TYR A 104 14.15 1.00 -12.16
C TYR A 104 13.75 0.07 -13.31
N ARG A 105 14.64 -0.20 -14.28
CA ARG A 105 14.34 -1.12 -15.38
C ARG A 105 14.69 -2.55 -15.05
N VAL A 106 15.68 -2.75 -14.20
CA VAL A 106 16.21 -4.07 -13.84
C VAL A 106 16.48 -4.11 -12.34
N ILE A 107 15.65 -4.86 -11.62
CA ILE A 107 15.82 -5.07 -10.18
C ILE A 107 16.32 -6.48 -9.94
N LYS A 108 17.50 -6.60 -9.33
CA LYS A 108 18.01 -7.87 -8.84
C LYS A 108 17.33 -8.19 -7.51
N MET A 109 16.68 -9.33 -7.37
CA MET A 109 15.96 -9.68 -6.13
C MET A 109 16.92 -9.92 -4.94
N TYR A 110 18.20 -10.12 -5.22
CA TYR A 110 19.26 -10.20 -4.21
C TYR A 110 19.92 -8.85 -3.91
N SER A 111 19.41 -7.75 -4.48
CA SER A 111 19.87 -6.40 -4.13
C SER A 111 19.44 -6.05 -2.71
N GLY A 112 20.21 -5.20 -2.02
CA GLY A 112 19.92 -4.79 -0.65
C GLY A 112 18.51 -4.19 -0.50
N PHE A 113 18.12 -3.33 -1.44
CA PHE A 113 16.77 -2.74 -1.48
C PHE A 113 15.69 -3.82 -1.56
N TYR A 114 15.73 -4.69 -2.58
CA TYR A 114 14.68 -5.68 -2.75
C TYR A 114 14.67 -6.69 -1.59
N TYR A 115 15.83 -7.17 -1.17
CA TYR A 115 15.90 -8.19 -0.14
C TYR A 115 15.46 -7.69 1.24
N HIS A 116 16.01 -6.55 1.70
CA HIS A 116 15.75 -6.04 3.05
C HIS A 116 14.45 -5.24 3.15
N GLU A 117 14.12 -4.43 2.15
CA GLU A 117 12.94 -3.55 2.24
C GLU A 117 11.67 -4.21 1.75
N ILE A 118 11.77 -5.12 0.78
CA ILE A 118 10.61 -5.72 0.13
C ILE A 118 10.42 -7.18 0.58
N GLN A 119 11.35 -8.07 0.22
CA GLN A 119 11.18 -9.52 0.40
C GLN A 119 11.16 -9.93 1.88
N SER A 120 11.92 -9.25 2.74
CA SER A 120 11.93 -9.52 4.19
C SER A 120 10.64 -9.05 4.89
N ASN A 121 9.87 -8.18 4.24
CA ASN A 121 8.74 -7.48 4.82
C ASN A 121 7.38 -7.90 4.25
N LEU A 122 7.36 -8.40 3.00
CA LEU A 122 6.16 -8.76 2.27
C LEU A 122 6.28 -10.15 1.65
N VAL A 123 5.19 -10.90 1.77
CA VAL A 123 5.05 -12.24 1.21
C VAL A 123 4.54 -12.16 -0.23
N GLU A 124 5.21 -12.84 -1.15
CA GLU A 124 4.86 -12.84 -2.58
C GLU A 124 4.83 -11.43 -3.21
N SER A 125 5.70 -10.55 -2.71
CA SER A 125 5.82 -9.15 -3.14
C SER A 125 6.08 -8.98 -4.64
N GLU A 126 6.70 -9.96 -5.30
CA GLU A 126 6.96 -9.99 -6.73
C GLU A 126 5.69 -9.77 -7.56
N LYS A 127 4.53 -10.22 -7.09
CA LYS A 127 3.25 -10.04 -7.77
C LYS A 127 2.85 -8.57 -7.91
N ILE A 128 3.25 -7.72 -6.96
CA ILE A 128 3.01 -6.27 -7.06
C ILE A 128 3.91 -5.65 -8.15
N PHE A 129 5.14 -6.15 -8.29
CA PHE A 129 6.01 -5.73 -9.40
C PHE A 129 5.47 -6.22 -10.75
N GLU A 130 4.91 -7.42 -10.83
CA GLU A 130 4.22 -7.88 -12.04
C GLU A 130 3.04 -6.96 -12.42
N ALA A 131 2.28 -6.46 -11.44
CA ALA A 131 1.21 -5.49 -11.68
C ALA A 131 1.72 -4.11 -12.17
N MET A 132 2.99 -3.76 -11.90
CA MET A 132 3.67 -2.60 -12.49
C MET A 132 4.20 -2.87 -13.91
N GLY A 133 4.08 -4.10 -14.41
CA GLY A 133 4.55 -4.52 -15.73
C GLY A 133 5.90 -5.24 -15.73
N TYR A 134 6.50 -5.53 -14.57
CA TYR A 134 7.75 -6.29 -14.51
C TYR A 134 7.53 -7.75 -14.85
N LYS A 135 8.55 -8.37 -15.44
CA LYS A 135 8.61 -9.81 -15.66
C LYS A 135 9.69 -10.40 -14.77
N ILE A 136 9.38 -11.50 -14.10
CA ILE A 136 10.35 -12.26 -13.32
C ILE A 136 11.13 -13.17 -14.26
N LEU A 137 12.45 -13.01 -14.29
CA LEU A 137 13.35 -13.89 -15.01
C LEU A 137 13.88 -15.02 -14.11
N PRO A 138 14.28 -16.18 -14.69
CA PRO A 138 14.77 -17.33 -13.92
C PRO A 138 15.98 -17.03 -13.03
N ASN A 139 16.76 -16.00 -13.37
CA ASN A 139 17.92 -15.54 -12.60
C ASN A 139 17.54 -14.64 -11.42
N ARG A 140 16.28 -14.67 -10.94
CA ARG A 140 15.77 -13.84 -9.85
C ARG A 140 15.96 -12.34 -10.10
N THR A 141 15.60 -11.92 -11.31
CA THR A 141 15.66 -10.53 -11.74
C THR A 141 14.30 -10.10 -12.25
N LEU A 142 13.80 -8.97 -11.77
CA LEU A 142 12.60 -8.30 -12.28
C LEU A 142 13.02 -7.34 -13.39
N VAL A 143 12.44 -7.49 -14.58
CA VAL A 143 12.75 -6.65 -15.73
C VAL A 143 11.50 -5.97 -16.26
N LEU A 144 11.57 -4.66 -16.42
CA LEU A 144 10.53 -3.85 -17.06
C LEU A 144 10.93 -3.56 -18.50
N ASP A 145 10.38 -4.35 -19.41
CA ASP A 145 10.65 -4.26 -20.85
C ASP A 145 9.62 -3.35 -21.55
N GLY A 146 10.08 -2.46 -22.44
CA GLY A 146 9.22 -1.51 -23.17
C GLY A 146 8.82 -0.24 -22.40
N PRO A 147 7.92 0.60 -22.94
CA PRO A 147 7.46 1.82 -22.27
C PRO A 147 6.67 1.48 -21.00
N ILE A 148 6.77 2.35 -19.98
CA ILE A 148 5.94 2.20 -18.78
C ILE A 148 4.49 2.57 -19.11
N CYS A 149 3.52 1.88 -18.51
CA CYS A 149 2.14 2.33 -18.50
C CYS A 149 1.94 3.23 -17.26
N PRO A 150 1.76 4.56 -17.42
CA PRO A 150 1.66 5.47 -16.28
C PRO A 150 0.53 5.06 -15.33
N ASP A 151 -0.63 4.66 -15.86
CA ASP A 151 -1.79 4.25 -15.08
C ASP A 151 -1.51 3.02 -14.19
N GLN A 152 -0.75 2.05 -14.69
CA GLN A 152 -0.42 0.86 -13.88
C GLN A 152 0.47 1.26 -12.69
N VAL A 153 1.49 2.08 -12.93
CA VAL A 153 2.43 2.50 -11.91
C VAL A 153 1.77 3.41 -10.87
N THR A 154 0.92 4.35 -11.30
CA THR A 154 0.18 5.24 -10.38
C THR A 154 -0.84 4.47 -9.55
N ASN A 155 -1.56 3.51 -10.16
CA ASN A 155 -2.48 2.64 -9.43
C ASN A 155 -1.75 1.81 -8.37
N VAL A 156 -0.58 1.23 -8.69
CA VAL A 156 0.23 0.50 -7.70
C VAL A 156 0.73 1.43 -6.60
N SER A 157 1.21 2.63 -6.93
CA SER A 157 1.64 3.63 -5.95
C SER A 157 0.53 3.95 -4.95
N ARG A 158 -0.68 4.26 -5.44
CA ARG A 158 -1.83 4.58 -4.59
C ARG A 158 -2.28 3.41 -3.75
N ASP A 159 -2.41 2.22 -4.35
CA ASP A 159 -2.85 1.02 -3.63
C ASP A 159 -1.85 0.57 -2.57
N ALA A 160 -0.54 0.67 -2.85
CA ALA A 160 0.51 0.40 -1.87
C ALA A 160 0.46 1.40 -0.72
N LEU A 161 0.22 2.69 -0.99
CA LEU A 161 0.02 3.68 0.07
C LEU A 161 -1.26 3.40 0.88
N ALA A 162 -2.35 2.98 0.24
CA ALA A 162 -3.55 2.55 0.95
C ALA A 162 -3.27 1.34 1.85
N ALA A 163 -2.48 0.37 1.39
CA ALA A 163 -2.11 -0.80 2.19
C ALA A 163 -1.20 -0.43 3.36
N PHE A 164 -0.30 0.54 3.17
CA PHE A 164 0.47 1.15 4.26
C PHE A 164 -0.45 1.78 5.31
N VAL A 165 -1.41 2.62 4.90
CA VAL A 165 -2.38 3.25 5.81
C VAL A 165 -3.23 2.21 6.52
N GLU A 166 -3.67 1.16 5.83
CA GLU A 166 -4.40 0.05 6.45
C GLU A 166 -3.55 -0.64 7.53
N CYS A 167 -2.25 -0.83 7.31
CA CYS A 167 -1.34 -1.34 8.34
C CYS A 167 -1.23 -0.37 9.54
N GLN A 168 -1.24 0.95 9.31
CA GLN A 168 -1.26 1.94 10.40
C GLN A 168 -2.53 1.81 11.25
N ILE A 169 -3.69 1.57 10.62
CA ILE A 169 -4.95 1.39 11.34
C ILE A 169 -4.92 0.09 12.16
N LEU A 170 -4.43 -1.02 11.58
CA LEU A 170 -4.23 -2.27 12.33
C LEU A 170 -3.35 -2.08 13.56
N LYS A 171 -2.24 -1.34 13.40
CA LYS A 171 -1.34 -0.99 14.51
C LYS A 171 -2.02 -0.13 15.58
N GLN A 172 -2.86 0.82 15.18
CA GLN A 172 -3.65 1.62 16.11
C GLN A 172 -4.59 0.74 16.93
N ILE A 173 -5.32 -0.18 16.27
CA ILE A 173 -6.21 -1.15 16.95
C ILE A 173 -5.42 -2.04 17.92
N PHE A 174 -4.29 -2.60 17.47
CA PHE A 174 -3.44 -3.44 18.32
C PHE A 174 -2.94 -2.69 19.57
N SER A 175 -2.50 -1.44 19.39
CA SER A 175 -2.05 -0.60 20.51
C SER A 175 -3.18 -0.28 21.50
N GLY A 176 -4.39 -0.02 21.00
CA GLY A 176 -5.58 0.20 21.83
C GLY A 176 -5.96 -1.03 22.66
N LEU A 177 -5.98 -2.22 22.02
CA LEU A 177 -6.27 -3.49 22.71
C LEU A 177 -5.20 -3.81 23.77
N THR A 178 -3.94 -3.55 23.45
CA THR A 178 -2.82 -3.73 24.40
C THR A 178 -2.99 -2.81 25.61
N ALA A 179 -3.35 -1.54 25.40
CA ALA A 179 -3.61 -0.59 26.49
C ALA A 179 -4.78 -1.02 27.40
N MET A 180 -5.77 -1.72 26.83
CA MET A 180 -6.89 -2.32 27.55
C MET A 180 -6.57 -3.71 28.17
N GLN A 181 -5.31 -4.17 28.07
CA GLN A 181 -4.88 -5.49 28.55
C GLN A 181 -5.60 -6.66 27.87
N VAL A 182 -6.10 -6.45 26.64
CA VAL A 182 -6.73 -7.50 25.83
C VAL A 182 -5.67 -8.18 24.98
N SER A 183 -5.39 -9.45 25.25
CA SER A 183 -4.51 -10.26 24.40
C SER A 183 -5.14 -10.42 23.01
N SER A 184 -4.40 -10.02 21.98
CA SER A 184 -4.82 -10.09 20.59
C SER A 184 -3.61 -10.40 19.71
N ASN A 185 -3.84 -11.04 18.56
CA ASN A 185 -2.83 -11.21 17.53
C ASN A 185 -3.26 -10.51 16.24
N TRP A 186 -2.33 -10.36 15.29
CA TRP A 186 -2.60 -9.68 14.02
C TRP A 186 -3.67 -10.35 13.17
N VAL A 187 -3.76 -11.69 13.23
CA VAL A 187 -4.74 -12.47 12.47
C VAL A 187 -6.15 -12.15 12.94
N ASP A 188 -6.39 -12.12 14.25
CA ASP A 188 -7.69 -11.82 14.84
C ASP A 188 -8.13 -10.38 14.51
N ILE A 189 -7.22 -9.42 14.65
CA ILE A 189 -7.49 -8.02 14.33
C ILE A 189 -7.82 -7.86 12.84
N PHE A 190 -7.03 -8.49 11.97
CA PHE A 190 -7.25 -8.43 10.52
C PHE A 190 -8.57 -9.08 10.12
N ASN A 191 -8.89 -10.25 10.68
CA ASN A 191 -10.15 -10.94 10.45
C ASN A 191 -11.34 -10.09 10.93
N PHE A 192 -11.26 -9.50 12.12
CA PHE A 192 -12.29 -8.60 12.63
C PHE A 192 -12.50 -7.41 11.69
N ARG A 193 -11.41 -6.76 11.25
CA ARG A 193 -11.43 -5.63 10.32
C ARG A 193 -11.84 -5.98 8.89
N SER A 194 -11.80 -7.26 8.51
CA SER A 194 -12.30 -7.72 7.21
C SER A 194 -13.83 -7.76 7.16
N VAL A 195 -14.48 -7.89 8.33
CA VAL A 195 -15.94 -8.00 8.47
C VAL A 195 -16.58 -6.67 8.91
N HIS A 196 -15.82 -5.77 9.53
CA HIS A 196 -16.31 -4.49 10.04
C HIS A 196 -15.64 -3.29 9.36
N THR A 197 -16.43 -2.26 9.08
CA THR A 197 -15.97 -0.93 8.67
C THR A 197 -15.86 -0.01 9.89
N GLY A 198 -14.92 0.93 9.88
CA GLY A 198 -14.63 1.85 11.00
C GLY A 198 -13.22 1.66 11.60
N VAL A 199 -12.90 2.46 12.63
CA VAL A 199 -11.68 2.34 13.47
C VAL A 199 -12.07 1.79 14.84
#